data_AF-A0A5P0YMD0-F1
#
_entry.id   AF-A0A5P0YMD0-F1
#
_cell.length_a   1.000
_cell.length_b   1.000
_cell.length_c   1.000
_cell.angle_alpha   90.00
_cell.angle_beta   90.00
_cell.angle_gamma   90.00
#
_symmetry.space_group_name_H-M   'P 1'
#
loop_
_entity.id
_entity.type
_entity.pdbx_description
1 polymer ?
#
loop_
_entity_poly.entity_id
_entity_poly.type
_entity_poly.pdbx_seq_one_letter_code
_entity_poly.pdbx_strand_id
1 'polypeptide(L)'
;MSDIPFGFGLPPEEPEDGEGGKDKRRKDSGEGDGPGQGSDPFGFGFGGGADNPLAAMFGSLGGGAGGPADLGAAFQRLGQMLSYEGGPVNWDMAKEIARQTVAQGAADGSKDASVSAAERSAVEEAVRLADLWLDGVTSLPSGAGSVVAWSRAEWVEATLPVWRDLVDPVAERVGTAMGDVLPEEMQAMAGPLLGMMRSMGGAMFGTQIGQALGVLAGEVVGSADIGLPLGPAGKAALLPGNVAAFGKGLGVPEGDVRLYLALREAAHQRLFAHVPWLRSHLFGAVEGYARGIKVDTEKLEDVVGQLDPSRPEEIQEKLQQGMFQPEDTPEQLAALARLETALALVEGWVDAVVHAAAEPHLPSAGALRETLRRRRATGGPAEQTFATLIGLQLRPRRLRDASRLWASLADARGTDGRDALWAHPDMLPTADDLDDPDGFVHREQTDFSELDRMLGDAAGSGPDLRKGPGGNAGGEAGGKSGGASGGEAGGDSTGDDGGKGDSAK
;
A
#
# COMPACT_ATOMS: atom_id res chain seq x y z
N MET A 1 -16.85 -46.75 -26.59
CA MET A 1 -15.78 -46.67 -27.60
C MET A 1 -15.20 -45.26 -27.45
N SER A 2 -14.24 -45.05 -26.54
CA SER A 2 -12.81 -45.44 -26.57
C SER A 2 -11.96 -44.38 -27.30
N ASP A 3 -10.85 -43.84 -26.80
CA ASP A 3 -10.18 -44.05 -25.49
C ASP A 3 -9.28 -42.87 -25.05
N ILE A 4 -8.89 -42.97 -23.78
CA ILE A 4 -8.01 -42.18 -22.88
C ILE A 4 -6.68 -41.66 -23.50
N PRO A 5 -6.15 -40.48 -23.07
CA PRO A 5 -4.73 -40.12 -23.21
C PRO A 5 -3.89 -40.53 -21.97
N PHE A 6 -2.89 -41.39 -22.18
CA PHE A 6 -1.70 -41.57 -21.31
C PHE A 6 -0.62 -40.53 -21.72
N GLY A 7 0.49 -40.28 -21.02
CA GLY A 7 1.11 -40.84 -19.81
C GLY A 7 2.59 -40.41 -19.76
N PHE A 8 3.24 -40.48 -18.60
CA PHE A 8 4.63 -40.00 -18.38
C PHE A 8 5.71 -40.78 -19.17
N GLY A 9 6.81 -40.11 -19.54
CA GLY A 9 8.03 -40.72 -20.09
C GLY A 9 9.26 -39.81 -19.95
N LEU A 10 10.40 -40.38 -19.55
CA LEU A 10 11.69 -39.70 -19.27
C LEU A 10 12.49 -39.38 -20.55
N PRO A 11 13.42 -38.39 -20.52
CA PRO A 11 14.32 -38.09 -21.64
C PRO A 11 15.50 -39.10 -21.74
N PRO A 12 16.02 -39.37 -22.96
CA PRO A 12 17.15 -40.29 -23.20
C PRO A 12 18.54 -39.63 -23.12
N GLU A 13 19.56 -40.48 -23.21
CA GLU A 13 20.99 -40.28 -22.89
C GLU A 13 21.83 -39.48 -23.92
N GLU A 14 23.08 -39.22 -23.52
CA GLU A 14 24.16 -38.52 -24.23
C GLU A 14 24.70 -39.28 -25.47
N PRO A 15 25.41 -38.60 -26.39
CA PRO A 15 26.36 -39.22 -27.31
C PRO A 15 27.84 -39.00 -26.91
N GLU A 16 28.60 -40.09 -26.88
CA GLU A 16 30.08 -40.06 -26.90
C GLU A 16 30.62 -39.66 -28.29
N ASP A 17 31.70 -38.87 -28.31
CA ASP A 17 32.67 -38.68 -29.41
C ASP A 17 33.86 -37.87 -28.83
N GLY A 18 35.16 -38.11 -29.05
CA GLY A 18 35.92 -39.17 -29.73
C GLY A 18 37.43 -38.80 -29.69
N GLU A 19 38.36 -39.76 -29.56
CA GLU A 19 39.82 -39.49 -29.45
C GLU A 19 40.48 -38.95 -30.74
N GLY A 20 41.54 -38.11 -30.62
CA GLY A 20 42.09 -37.41 -31.80
C GLY A 20 43.51 -36.81 -31.80
N GLY A 21 44.49 -37.34 -31.05
CA GLY A 21 45.94 -37.39 -31.45
C GLY A 21 46.81 -36.15 -31.82
N LYS A 22 47.98 -36.10 -31.13
CA LYS A 22 49.37 -35.84 -31.63
C LYS A 22 50.03 -34.43 -31.69
N ASP A 23 51.19 -34.41 -31.00
CA ASP A 23 52.54 -33.97 -31.43
C ASP A 23 53.08 -32.51 -31.27
N LYS A 24 54.05 -32.42 -30.33
CA LYS A 24 55.44 -31.86 -30.48
C LYS A 24 55.69 -30.34 -30.61
N ARG A 25 56.40 -29.78 -29.61
CA ARG A 25 57.85 -29.35 -29.61
C ARG A 25 58.15 -28.59 -28.27
N ARG A 26 59.15 -28.96 -27.44
CA ARG A 26 60.58 -28.49 -27.41
C ARG A 26 60.75 -27.02 -27.85
N LYS A 27 61.46 -26.09 -27.20
CA LYS A 27 62.50 -26.06 -26.13
C LYS A 27 62.39 -24.64 -25.44
N ASP A 28 63.17 -24.15 -24.46
CA ASP A 28 64.48 -24.52 -23.90
C ASP A 28 64.76 -23.96 -22.47
N SER A 29 65.80 -24.49 -21.84
CA SER A 29 66.79 -23.97 -20.85
C SER A 29 66.65 -22.61 -20.11
N GLY A 30 67.13 -22.57 -18.86
CA GLY A 30 67.57 -21.32 -18.18
C GLY A 30 67.74 -21.43 -16.66
N GLU A 31 68.89 -21.90 -16.18
CA GLU A 31 69.25 -21.99 -14.75
C GLU A 31 69.98 -20.70 -14.30
N GLY A 32 69.76 -20.22 -13.07
CA GLY A 32 70.39 -18.98 -12.58
C GLY A 32 70.12 -18.68 -11.10
N ASP A 33 71.17 -18.74 -10.29
CA ASP A 33 71.20 -18.51 -8.83
C ASP A 33 71.72 -17.11 -8.49
N GLY A 34 71.42 -16.56 -7.31
CA GLY A 34 72.04 -15.34 -6.77
C GLY A 34 71.09 -14.27 -6.20
N PRO A 35 71.37 -13.69 -5.00
CA PRO A 35 70.41 -12.86 -4.26
C PRO A 35 70.60 -11.34 -4.43
N GLY A 36 69.52 -10.57 -4.25
CA GLY A 36 69.52 -9.10 -4.24
C GLY A 36 68.66 -8.51 -3.12
N GLN A 37 69.30 -7.91 -2.13
CA GLN A 37 68.66 -7.29 -0.97
C GLN A 37 68.22 -5.85 -1.31
N GLY A 38 66.94 -5.55 -1.13
CA GLY A 38 66.36 -4.21 -1.28
C GLY A 38 65.48 -3.88 -0.08
N SER A 39 65.98 -3.06 0.84
CA SER A 39 65.28 -2.64 2.06
C SER A 39 64.47 -1.36 1.83
N ASP A 40 63.18 -1.39 2.14
CA ASP A 40 62.39 -0.17 2.39
C ASP A 40 61.83 -0.16 3.83
N PRO A 41 61.72 1.00 4.50
CA PRO A 41 62.01 1.09 5.93
C PRO A 41 60.81 1.58 6.76
N PHE A 42 59.65 0.94 6.60
CA PHE A 42 58.48 1.14 7.48
C PHE A 42 57.86 -0.20 7.89
N GLY A 43 58.51 -0.87 8.83
CA GLY A 43 57.98 -2.08 9.46
C GLY A 43 56.95 -1.76 10.54
N PHE A 44 55.68 -2.02 10.26
CA PHE A 44 54.70 -2.44 11.26
C PHE A 44 54.19 -3.83 10.85
N GLY A 45 54.82 -4.87 11.40
CA GLY A 45 54.51 -6.24 11.03
C GLY A 45 53.25 -6.75 11.73
N PHE A 46 52.24 -7.15 10.95
CA PHE A 46 51.26 -8.13 11.42
C PHE A 46 51.77 -9.53 11.08
N GLY A 47 52.26 -10.23 12.11
CA GLY A 47 52.56 -11.65 12.02
C GLY A 47 51.27 -12.46 11.78
N GLY A 48 51.38 -13.55 11.02
CA GLY A 48 50.22 -14.32 10.60
C GLY A 48 49.48 -14.98 11.77
N GLY A 49 48.16 -14.82 11.77
CA GLY A 49 47.21 -15.71 12.41
C GLY A 49 46.14 -16.05 11.37
N ALA A 50 46.13 -17.30 10.89
CA ALA A 50 44.94 -17.83 10.25
C ALA A 50 43.91 -18.01 11.38
N ASP A 51 42.80 -17.27 11.30
CA ASP A 51 41.50 -17.46 11.99
C ASP A 51 40.69 -16.15 11.92
N ASN A 52 40.58 -15.57 10.72
CA ASN A 52 39.82 -14.34 10.50
C ASN A 52 38.69 -14.64 9.49
N PRO A 53 37.47 -14.97 9.93
CA PRO A 53 36.39 -15.41 9.05
C PRO A 53 35.99 -14.35 8.02
N LEU A 54 36.20 -13.07 8.34
CA LEU A 54 36.03 -11.94 7.42
C LEU A 54 36.99 -12.02 6.22
N ALA A 55 38.23 -12.48 6.42
CA ALA A 55 39.21 -12.63 5.34
C ALA A 55 38.88 -13.85 4.44
N ALA A 56 38.34 -14.92 5.03
CA ALA A 56 37.85 -16.08 4.27
C ALA A 56 36.62 -15.71 3.40
N MET A 57 35.68 -14.93 3.96
CA MET A 57 34.54 -14.38 3.23
C MET A 57 34.99 -13.46 2.07
N PHE A 58 35.98 -12.59 2.30
CA PHE A 58 36.52 -11.72 1.26
C PHE A 58 37.28 -12.50 0.17
N GLY A 59 37.99 -13.57 0.56
CA GLY A 59 38.67 -14.48 -0.36
C GLY A 59 37.71 -15.31 -1.22
N SER A 60 36.58 -15.77 -0.67
CA SER A 60 35.57 -16.51 -1.43
C SER A 60 34.80 -15.62 -2.41
N LEU A 61 34.51 -14.37 -2.03
CA LEU A 61 33.85 -13.39 -2.90
C LEU A 61 34.79 -12.90 -4.04
N GLY A 62 36.09 -12.84 -3.79
CA GLY A 62 37.09 -12.44 -4.79
C GLY A 62 37.43 -13.51 -5.85
N GLY A 63 36.95 -14.75 -5.71
CA GLY A 63 37.24 -15.85 -6.62
C GLY A 63 36.24 -16.04 -7.78
N GLY A 64 35.09 -15.36 -7.74
CA GLY A 64 33.96 -15.63 -8.64
C GLY A 64 33.76 -14.59 -9.74
N ALA A 65 34.36 -14.83 -10.92
CA ALA A 65 33.89 -14.37 -12.25
C ALA A 65 33.40 -12.91 -12.44
N GLY A 66 33.85 -11.94 -11.64
CA GLY A 66 33.60 -10.51 -11.81
C GLY A 66 34.88 -9.73 -12.14
N GLY A 67 34.81 -8.74 -13.03
CA GLY A 67 35.97 -7.91 -13.34
C GLY A 67 36.33 -6.95 -12.20
N PRO A 68 37.52 -6.30 -12.22
CA PRO A 68 37.87 -5.26 -11.25
C PRO A 68 36.84 -4.11 -11.19
N ALA A 69 36.11 -3.88 -12.28
CA ALA A 69 34.99 -2.92 -12.34
C ALA A 69 33.74 -3.39 -11.57
N ASP A 70 33.38 -4.68 -11.64
CA ASP A 70 32.26 -5.25 -10.88
C ASP A 70 32.55 -5.24 -9.39
N LEU A 71 33.79 -5.53 -9.00
CA LEU A 71 34.23 -5.52 -7.61
C LEU A 71 34.22 -4.09 -7.03
N GLY A 72 34.58 -3.08 -7.84
CA GLY A 72 34.40 -1.66 -7.49
C GLY A 72 32.93 -1.26 -7.32
N ALA A 73 32.04 -1.68 -8.22
CA ALA A 73 30.60 -1.43 -8.12
C ALA A 73 29.97 -2.14 -6.90
N ALA A 74 30.41 -3.36 -6.59
CA ALA A 74 30.00 -4.08 -5.39
C ALA A 74 30.47 -3.37 -4.11
N PHE A 75 31.71 -2.87 -4.08
CA PHE A 75 32.23 -2.10 -2.95
C PHE A 75 31.51 -0.76 -2.75
N GLN A 76 31.09 -0.13 -3.85
CA GLN A 76 30.32 1.12 -3.81
C GLN A 76 28.88 0.89 -3.31
N ARG A 77 28.23 -0.22 -3.70
CA ARG A 77 26.94 -0.66 -3.13
C ARG A 77 27.06 -1.01 -1.65
N LEU A 78 28.10 -1.74 -1.25
CA LEU A 78 28.37 -2.06 0.15
C LEU A 78 28.65 -0.79 0.96
N GLY A 79 29.38 0.18 0.38
CA GLY A 79 29.61 1.50 0.95
C GLY A 79 28.30 2.27 1.17
N GLN A 80 27.40 2.31 0.18
CA GLN A 80 26.07 2.91 0.31
C GLN A 80 25.23 2.22 1.40
N MET A 81 25.24 0.88 1.43
CA MET A 81 24.54 0.06 2.42
C MET A 81 25.07 0.26 3.86
N LEU A 82 26.38 0.45 4.03
CA LEU A 82 27.01 0.73 5.33
C LEU A 82 26.91 2.20 5.74
N SER A 83 26.82 3.14 4.79
CA SER A 83 26.53 4.56 5.05
C SER A 83 25.05 4.86 5.33
N TYR A 84 24.18 3.85 5.22
CA TYR A 84 22.76 3.99 5.51
C TYR A 84 22.54 4.03 7.03
N GLU A 85 22.53 5.25 7.58
CA GLU A 85 22.09 5.56 8.95
C GLU A 85 20.56 5.76 9.04
N GLY A 86 19.80 5.31 8.03
CA GLY A 86 18.36 5.54 7.93
C GLY A 86 17.50 4.59 8.77
N GLY A 87 16.18 4.80 8.69
CA GLY A 87 15.15 4.12 9.49
C GLY A 87 14.92 2.64 9.16
N PRO A 88 13.75 2.08 9.52
CA PRO A 88 13.52 0.62 9.50
C PRO A 88 13.53 0.00 8.08
N VAL A 89 13.41 0.81 7.03
CA VAL A 89 13.44 0.38 5.62
C VAL A 89 14.29 1.34 4.78
N ASN A 90 15.23 0.80 4.00
CA ASN A 90 15.99 1.55 3.01
C ASN A 90 15.13 1.83 1.77
N TRP A 91 14.31 2.89 1.86
CA TRP A 91 13.40 3.34 0.81
C TRP A 91 14.08 3.83 -0.47
N ASP A 92 15.30 4.37 -0.38
CA ASP A 92 16.05 4.80 -1.58
C ASP A 92 16.46 3.57 -2.39
N MET A 93 16.97 2.53 -1.73
CA MET A 93 17.28 1.26 -2.39
C MET A 93 16.01 0.54 -2.87
N ALA A 94 14.91 0.59 -2.11
CA ALA A 94 13.62 0.04 -2.54
C ALA A 94 13.13 0.70 -3.84
N LYS A 95 13.23 2.03 -3.91
CA LYS A 95 12.91 2.83 -5.10
C LYS A 95 13.80 2.49 -6.29
N GLU A 96 15.12 2.38 -6.10
CA GLU A 96 16.05 1.99 -7.15
C GLU A 96 15.73 0.60 -7.71
N ILE A 97 15.50 -0.38 -6.83
CA ILE A 97 15.18 -1.76 -7.21
C ILE A 97 13.81 -1.83 -7.91
N ALA A 98 12.79 -1.15 -7.39
CA ALA A 98 11.47 -1.08 -8.04
C ALA A 98 11.57 -0.50 -9.46
N ARG A 99 12.34 0.59 -9.65
CA ARG A 99 12.58 1.17 -10.98
C ARG A 99 13.40 0.25 -11.89
N GLN A 100 14.35 -0.50 -11.34
CA GLN A 100 15.11 -1.51 -12.10
C GLN A 100 14.21 -2.66 -12.58
N THR A 101 13.34 -3.19 -11.71
CA THR A 101 12.34 -4.22 -12.07
C THR A 101 11.36 -3.69 -13.13
N VAL A 102 10.84 -2.46 -12.97
CA VAL A 102 9.98 -1.81 -13.98
C VAL A 102 10.70 -1.70 -15.34
N ALA A 103 11.99 -1.40 -15.36
CA ALA A 103 12.79 -1.28 -16.59
C ALA A 103 13.08 -2.63 -17.26
N GLN A 104 13.07 -3.74 -16.51
CA GLN A 104 13.18 -5.10 -17.07
C GLN A 104 11.92 -5.48 -17.87
N GLY A 105 10.74 -5.03 -17.41
CA GLY A 105 9.44 -5.24 -18.05
C GLY A 105 8.46 -5.99 -17.15
N ALA A 106 7.18 -5.95 -17.52
CA ALA A 106 6.12 -6.70 -16.83
C ALA A 106 6.05 -8.15 -17.33
N ALA A 107 5.32 -9.00 -16.60
CA ALA A 107 5.15 -10.42 -16.92
C ALA A 107 4.49 -10.71 -18.29
N ASP A 108 3.75 -9.75 -18.87
CA ASP A 108 3.21 -9.83 -20.24
C ASP A 108 4.24 -9.51 -21.34
N GLY A 109 5.50 -9.25 -20.96
CA GLY A 109 6.60 -8.86 -21.86
C GLY A 109 6.61 -7.39 -22.26
N SER A 110 5.66 -6.56 -21.80
CA SER A 110 5.63 -5.13 -22.10
C SER A 110 6.62 -4.35 -21.22
N LYS A 111 7.28 -3.34 -21.81
CA LYS A 111 8.21 -2.44 -21.11
C LYS A 111 7.52 -1.15 -20.69
N ASP A 112 8.05 -0.48 -19.67
CA ASP A 112 7.57 0.86 -19.30
C ASP A 112 7.89 1.88 -20.42
N ALA A 113 7.00 2.87 -20.58
CA ALA A 113 7.09 3.88 -21.63
C ALA A 113 6.62 5.25 -21.11
N SER A 114 7.21 6.33 -21.60
CA SER A 114 6.82 7.70 -21.23
C SER A 114 5.43 8.03 -21.75
N VAL A 115 4.53 8.50 -20.88
CA VAL A 115 3.15 8.81 -21.26
C VAL A 115 3.08 10.02 -22.19
N SER A 116 2.55 9.80 -23.39
CA SER A 116 2.37 10.81 -24.43
C SER A 116 1.27 11.84 -24.08
N ALA A 117 1.25 12.96 -24.82
CA ALA A 117 0.21 13.96 -24.67
C ALA A 117 -1.20 13.41 -24.99
N ALA A 118 -1.31 12.54 -26.01
CA ALA A 118 -2.58 11.93 -26.41
C ALA A 118 -3.13 11.00 -25.32
N GLU A 119 -2.27 10.18 -24.69
CA GLU A 119 -2.67 9.33 -23.56
C GLU A 119 -3.08 10.14 -22.33
N ARG A 120 -2.38 11.26 -22.04
CA ARG A 120 -2.75 12.18 -20.95
C ARG A 120 -4.15 12.75 -21.16
N SER A 121 -4.44 13.31 -22.35
CA SER A 121 -5.77 13.82 -22.68
C SER A 121 -6.84 12.72 -22.65
N ALA A 122 -6.55 11.53 -23.18
CA ALA A 122 -7.50 10.43 -23.22
C ALA A 122 -7.83 9.83 -21.84
N VAL A 123 -6.91 9.92 -20.88
CA VAL A 123 -7.17 9.63 -19.45
C VAL A 123 -7.98 10.73 -18.80
N GLU A 124 -7.64 12.01 -19.04
CA GLU A 124 -8.40 13.14 -18.50
C GLU A 124 -9.87 13.14 -18.96
N GLU A 125 -10.11 12.91 -20.25
CA GLU A 125 -11.46 12.78 -20.82
C GLU A 125 -12.23 11.59 -20.24
N ALA A 126 -11.58 10.43 -20.09
CA ALA A 126 -12.21 9.24 -19.54
C ALA A 126 -12.58 9.42 -18.06
N VAL A 127 -11.72 10.02 -17.23
CA VAL A 127 -12.01 10.29 -15.82
C VAL A 127 -13.08 11.38 -15.68
N ARG A 128 -13.06 12.42 -16.51
CA ARG A 128 -14.10 13.47 -16.51
C ARG A 128 -15.48 12.91 -16.89
N LEU A 129 -15.54 12.00 -17.86
CA LEU A 129 -16.79 11.33 -18.24
C LEU A 129 -17.26 10.34 -17.16
N ALA A 130 -16.33 9.57 -16.59
CA ALA A 130 -16.61 8.67 -15.47
C ALA A 130 -17.21 9.42 -14.27
N ASP A 131 -16.63 10.56 -13.91
CA ASP A 131 -17.09 11.37 -12.78
C ASP A 131 -18.53 11.89 -13.02
N LEU A 132 -18.84 12.35 -14.23
CA LEU A 132 -20.20 12.74 -14.63
C LEU A 132 -21.22 11.58 -14.55
N TRP A 133 -20.81 10.34 -14.87
CA TRP A 133 -21.70 9.17 -14.75
C TRP A 133 -21.92 8.76 -13.29
N LEU A 134 -20.93 8.98 -12.42
CA LEU A 134 -21.04 8.66 -10.99
C LEU A 134 -22.03 9.58 -10.24
N ASP A 135 -22.21 10.82 -10.69
CA ASP A 135 -23.16 11.79 -10.08
C ASP A 135 -24.61 11.28 -10.05
N GLY A 136 -25.00 10.36 -10.93
CA GLY A 136 -26.35 9.79 -10.97
C GLY A 136 -26.58 8.60 -10.03
N VAL A 137 -25.53 8.06 -9.39
CA VAL A 137 -25.57 6.74 -8.71
C VAL A 137 -24.94 6.70 -7.31
N THR A 138 -24.38 7.81 -6.82
CA THR A 138 -23.92 7.98 -5.43
C THR A 138 -24.22 9.37 -4.93
N SER A 139 -24.48 9.51 -3.62
CA SER A 139 -24.61 10.81 -2.94
C SER A 139 -23.25 11.45 -2.62
N LEU A 140 -22.14 10.71 -2.78
CA LEU A 140 -20.79 11.24 -2.57
C LEU A 140 -20.40 12.15 -3.75
N PRO A 141 -20.04 13.42 -3.52
CA PRO A 141 -19.60 14.32 -4.59
C PRO A 141 -18.31 13.84 -5.25
N SER A 142 -17.92 14.47 -6.37
CA SER A 142 -16.59 14.29 -6.96
C SER A 142 -15.47 14.42 -5.91
N GLY A 143 -14.50 13.49 -5.98
CA GLY A 143 -13.34 13.45 -5.08
C GLY A 143 -11.99 13.74 -5.76
N ALA A 144 -11.96 13.80 -7.09
CA ALA A 144 -10.74 14.00 -7.87
C ALA A 144 -10.57 15.49 -8.24
N GLY A 145 -9.69 16.20 -7.51
CA GLY A 145 -9.32 17.58 -7.81
C GLY A 145 -8.41 17.75 -9.03
N SER A 146 -7.71 16.69 -9.45
CA SER A 146 -6.97 16.65 -10.71
C SER A 146 -6.84 15.23 -11.25
N VAL A 147 -6.62 15.09 -12.56
CA VAL A 147 -6.37 13.80 -13.21
C VAL A 147 -4.91 13.71 -13.67
N VAL A 148 -4.30 12.54 -13.52
CA VAL A 148 -2.94 12.26 -13.99
C VAL A 148 -2.88 10.93 -14.75
N ALA A 149 -2.02 10.86 -15.76
CA ALA A 149 -1.66 9.62 -16.43
C ALA A 149 -0.18 9.33 -16.13
N TRP A 150 0.12 8.11 -15.66
CA TRP A 150 1.44 7.71 -15.19
C TRP A 150 2.04 6.56 -16.00
N SER A 151 3.36 6.58 -16.17
CA SER A 151 4.15 5.37 -16.45
C SER A 151 4.24 4.51 -15.18
N ARG A 152 4.72 3.27 -15.31
CA ARG A 152 4.97 2.38 -14.17
C ARG A 152 5.99 2.99 -13.21
N ALA A 153 7.06 3.59 -13.75
CA ALA A 153 8.05 4.30 -12.95
C ALA A 153 7.47 5.54 -12.25
N GLU A 154 6.60 6.31 -12.93
CA GLU A 154 5.90 7.45 -12.31
C GLU A 154 4.95 7.00 -11.18
N TRP A 155 4.27 5.85 -11.32
CA TRP A 155 3.43 5.27 -10.26
C TRP A 155 4.23 4.84 -9.03
N VAL A 156 5.39 4.17 -9.22
CA VAL A 156 6.28 3.83 -8.09
C VAL A 156 6.66 5.10 -7.33
N GLU A 157 7.16 6.12 -8.03
CA GLU A 157 7.57 7.40 -7.43
C GLU A 157 6.40 8.11 -6.71
N ALA A 158 5.20 8.10 -7.29
CA ALA A 158 4.03 8.79 -6.74
C ALA A 158 3.39 8.08 -5.52
N THR A 159 3.57 6.75 -5.40
CA THR A 159 2.96 5.95 -4.32
C THR A 159 3.89 5.65 -3.16
N LEU A 160 5.21 5.75 -3.34
CA LEU A 160 6.23 5.52 -2.30
C LEU A 160 5.95 6.16 -0.92
N PRO A 161 5.45 7.41 -0.81
CA PRO A 161 5.12 7.99 0.49
C PRO A 161 4.06 7.20 1.26
N VAL A 162 3.06 6.64 0.57
CA VAL A 162 1.99 5.86 1.20
C VAL A 162 2.46 4.45 1.56
N TRP A 163 3.34 3.87 0.75
CA TRP A 163 4.01 2.61 1.11
C TRP A 163 4.89 2.74 2.36
N ARG A 164 5.54 3.90 2.54
CA ARG A 164 6.27 4.22 3.77
C ARG A 164 5.37 4.20 5.00
N ASP A 165 4.27 4.96 4.95
CA ASP A 165 3.28 5.02 6.04
C ASP A 165 2.74 3.63 6.43
N LEU A 166 2.61 2.71 5.47
CA LEU A 166 2.08 1.36 5.68
C LEU A 166 3.11 0.36 6.21
N VAL A 167 4.38 0.45 5.77
CA VAL A 167 5.39 -0.60 6.00
C VAL A 167 6.39 -0.23 7.10
N ASP A 168 6.72 1.04 7.31
CA ASP A 168 7.65 1.46 8.38
C ASP A 168 7.21 0.97 9.77
N PRO A 169 5.92 1.04 10.19
CA PRO A 169 5.48 0.54 11.49
C PRO A 169 5.64 -0.98 11.65
N VAL A 170 5.54 -1.74 10.55
CA VAL A 170 5.72 -3.20 10.54
C VAL A 170 7.19 -3.54 10.66
N ALA A 171 8.04 -2.91 9.85
CA ALA A 171 9.48 -3.14 9.85
C ALA A 171 10.15 -2.68 11.17
N GLU A 172 9.70 -1.58 11.77
CA GLU A 172 10.14 -1.14 13.09
C GLU A 172 9.82 -2.19 14.16
N ARG A 173 8.60 -2.75 14.18
CA ARG A 173 8.18 -3.78 15.14
C ARG A 173 8.98 -5.08 15.00
N VAL A 174 9.20 -5.55 13.77
CA VAL A 174 10.05 -6.73 13.51
C VAL A 174 11.49 -6.47 13.96
N GLY A 175 12.04 -5.30 13.66
CA GLY A 175 13.38 -4.90 14.06
C GLY A 175 13.55 -4.79 15.58
N THR A 176 12.57 -4.25 16.30
CA THR A 176 12.55 -4.22 17.77
C THR A 176 12.49 -5.63 18.35
N ALA A 177 11.56 -6.46 17.88
CA ALA A 177 11.36 -7.81 18.42
C ALA A 177 12.57 -8.74 18.19
N MET A 178 13.35 -8.54 17.11
CA MET A 178 14.66 -9.18 16.93
C MET A 178 15.78 -8.62 17.83
N GLY A 179 15.67 -7.35 18.27
CA GLY A 179 16.60 -6.74 19.21
C GLY A 179 16.43 -7.26 20.63
N ASP A 180 15.18 -7.43 21.07
CA ASP A 180 14.81 -7.90 22.42
C ASP A 180 15.26 -9.35 22.70
N VAL A 181 15.58 -10.11 21.65
CA VAL A 181 16.09 -11.50 21.70
C VAL A 181 17.55 -11.59 22.18
N LEU A 182 18.34 -10.51 22.08
CA LEU A 182 19.76 -10.57 22.38
C LEU A 182 20.03 -10.48 23.90
N PRO A 183 20.83 -11.41 24.48
CA PRO A 183 21.15 -11.39 25.91
C PRO A 183 21.71 -10.05 26.39
N GLU A 184 21.30 -9.60 27.57
CA GLU A 184 21.66 -8.28 28.13
C GLU A 184 23.19 -8.08 28.21
N GLU A 185 23.96 -9.15 28.48
CA GLU A 185 25.43 -9.10 28.52
C GLU A 185 26.05 -8.80 27.15
N MET A 186 25.39 -9.20 26.06
CA MET A 186 25.85 -8.90 24.70
C MET A 186 25.36 -7.55 24.20
N GLN A 187 24.20 -7.03 24.62
CA GLN A 187 23.66 -5.76 24.12
C GLN A 187 24.66 -4.58 24.26
N ALA A 188 25.36 -4.49 25.40
CA ALA A 188 26.34 -3.42 25.66
C ALA A 188 27.64 -3.52 24.81
N MET A 189 28.06 -4.73 24.44
CA MET A 189 29.21 -4.97 23.55
C MET A 189 28.82 -4.97 22.06
N ALA A 190 27.56 -5.27 21.76
CA ALA A 190 27.03 -5.40 20.41
C ALA A 190 26.57 -4.06 19.80
N GLY A 191 26.71 -2.91 20.44
CA GLY A 191 26.26 -1.60 19.91
C GLY A 191 26.57 -1.36 18.41
N PRO A 192 27.83 -1.51 17.96
CA PRO A 192 28.19 -1.42 16.54
C PRO A 192 27.59 -2.54 15.67
N LEU A 193 27.51 -3.76 16.21
CA LEU A 193 26.94 -4.94 15.53
C LEU A 193 25.41 -4.80 15.36
N LEU A 194 24.70 -4.27 16.35
CA LEU A 194 23.28 -3.89 16.33
C LEU A 194 23.00 -2.77 15.31
N GLY A 195 23.93 -1.83 15.14
CA GLY A 195 23.89 -0.86 14.05
C GLY A 195 23.96 -1.53 12.68
N MET A 196 24.93 -2.41 12.49
CA MET A 196 25.11 -3.17 11.25
C MET A 196 23.96 -4.14 10.95
N MET A 197 23.37 -4.78 11.98
CA MET A 197 22.19 -5.64 11.82
C MET A 197 20.95 -4.83 11.44
N ARG A 198 20.76 -3.62 11.98
CA ARG A 198 19.68 -2.72 11.55
C ARG A 198 19.86 -2.22 10.12
N SER A 199 21.06 -1.79 9.71
CA SER A 199 21.27 -1.37 8.32
C SER A 199 21.13 -2.52 7.34
N MET A 200 21.60 -3.73 7.70
CA MET A 200 21.38 -4.96 6.92
C MET A 200 19.89 -5.35 6.86
N GLY A 201 19.15 -5.26 7.97
CA GLY A 201 17.71 -5.52 8.02
C GLY A 201 16.92 -4.53 7.16
N GLY A 202 17.16 -3.23 7.33
CA GLY A 202 16.52 -2.18 6.52
C GLY A 202 16.85 -2.28 5.04
N ALA A 203 18.05 -2.76 4.68
CA ALA A 203 18.40 -3.09 3.31
C ALA A 203 17.67 -4.35 2.78
N MET A 204 17.55 -5.42 3.59
CA MET A 204 16.78 -6.61 3.20
C MET A 204 15.30 -6.28 2.97
N PHE A 205 14.67 -5.52 3.86
CA PHE A 205 13.32 -4.97 3.65
C PHE A 205 13.26 -4.11 2.38
N GLY A 206 14.20 -3.18 2.20
CA GLY A 206 14.26 -2.34 1.01
C GLY A 206 14.33 -3.15 -0.29
N THR A 207 15.08 -4.26 -0.29
CA THR A 207 15.18 -5.16 -1.46
C THR A 207 13.85 -5.85 -1.76
N GLN A 208 13.22 -6.45 -0.75
CA GLN A 208 11.96 -7.18 -0.92
C GLN A 208 10.81 -6.24 -1.32
N ILE A 209 10.69 -5.09 -0.65
CA ILE A 209 9.69 -4.06 -0.97
C ILE A 209 9.94 -3.52 -2.38
N GLY A 210 11.19 -3.23 -2.75
CA GLY A 210 11.52 -2.75 -4.08
C GLY A 210 11.11 -3.72 -5.18
N GLN A 211 11.41 -5.01 -5.02
CA GLN A 211 10.99 -6.05 -5.96
C GLN A 211 9.46 -6.13 -6.06
N ALA A 212 8.77 -6.19 -4.91
CA ALA A 212 7.32 -6.30 -4.86
C ALA A 212 6.62 -5.10 -5.51
N LEU A 213 7.05 -3.87 -5.20
CA LEU A 213 6.54 -2.64 -5.84
C LEU A 213 6.83 -2.60 -7.34
N GLY A 214 8.01 -3.07 -7.77
CA GLY A 214 8.38 -3.12 -9.18
C GLY A 214 7.52 -4.09 -10.00
N VAL A 215 7.21 -5.27 -9.44
CA VAL A 215 6.27 -6.24 -10.06
C VAL A 215 4.84 -5.68 -10.04
N LEU A 216 4.41 -5.09 -8.92
CA LEU A 216 3.08 -4.51 -8.76
C LEU A 216 2.81 -3.37 -9.75
N ALA A 217 3.80 -2.52 -10.01
CA ALA A 217 3.72 -1.46 -11.02
C ALA A 217 3.49 -2.01 -12.45
N GLY A 218 3.86 -3.27 -12.71
CA GLY A 218 3.53 -3.98 -13.95
C GLY A 218 2.06 -4.38 -14.09
N GLU A 219 1.31 -4.39 -12.99
CA GLU A 219 -0.04 -4.97 -12.88
C GLU A 219 -1.17 -3.97 -12.72
N VAL A 220 -0.94 -2.90 -11.95
CA VAL A 220 -1.93 -1.87 -11.61
C VAL A 220 -2.30 -1.01 -12.81
N VAL A 221 -3.57 -0.65 -12.92
CA VAL A 221 -4.12 0.23 -13.94
C VAL A 221 -4.42 1.64 -13.42
N GLY A 222 -4.45 1.84 -12.10
CA GLY A 222 -4.68 3.13 -11.42
C GLY A 222 -4.00 3.27 -10.05
N SER A 223 -4.48 4.19 -9.21
CA SER A 223 -3.90 4.43 -7.87
C SER A 223 -4.58 3.64 -6.75
N ALA A 224 -5.80 3.16 -6.98
CA ALA A 224 -6.63 2.53 -5.95
C ALA A 224 -6.99 1.04 -6.20
N ASP A 225 -6.34 0.36 -7.16
CA ASP A 225 -6.69 -1.02 -7.58
C ASP A 225 -6.66 -2.11 -6.49
N ILE A 226 -6.03 -1.79 -5.37
CA ILE A 226 -5.82 -2.65 -4.20
C ILE A 226 -6.77 -2.31 -3.03
N GLY A 227 -7.74 -1.41 -3.23
CA GLY A 227 -8.65 -0.92 -2.20
C GLY A 227 -8.04 0.12 -1.24
N LEU A 228 -6.79 0.53 -1.43
CA LEU A 228 -6.11 1.58 -0.66
C LEU A 228 -5.79 2.80 -1.55
N PRO A 229 -5.87 4.04 -1.02
CA PRO A 229 -5.54 5.25 -1.76
C PRO A 229 -4.01 5.47 -1.71
N LEU A 230 -3.29 4.81 -2.63
CA LEU A 230 -1.83 4.91 -2.73
C LEU A 230 -1.35 6.22 -3.37
N GLY A 231 -2.17 6.82 -4.23
CA GLY A 231 -1.85 8.09 -4.88
C GLY A 231 -1.92 9.29 -3.92
N PRO A 232 -1.34 10.45 -4.30
CA PRO A 232 -1.56 11.69 -3.57
C PRO A 232 -3.04 12.06 -3.53
N ALA A 233 -3.52 12.56 -2.39
CA ALA A 233 -4.92 12.89 -2.18
C ALA A 233 -5.51 13.79 -3.28
N GLY A 234 -6.72 13.45 -3.75
CA GLY A 234 -7.43 14.20 -4.78
C GLY A 234 -6.87 14.03 -6.21
N LYS A 235 -5.98 13.05 -6.45
CA LYS A 235 -5.46 12.73 -7.78
C LYS A 235 -5.97 11.38 -8.27
N ALA A 236 -6.95 11.41 -9.18
CA ALA A 236 -7.30 10.22 -9.96
C ALA A 236 -6.15 9.90 -10.93
N ALA A 237 -5.62 8.69 -10.85
CA ALA A 237 -4.54 8.25 -11.73
C ALA A 237 -4.90 7.00 -12.54
N LEU A 238 -4.50 6.97 -13.80
CA LEU A 238 -4.48 5.75 -14.62
C LEU A 238 -3.10 5.54 -15.26
N LEU A 239 -2.77 4.29 -15.56
CA LEU A 239 -1.54 3.88 -16.26
C LEU A 239 -1.90 3.43 -17.69
N PRO A 240 -1.79 4.29 -18.73
CA PRO A 240 -2.27 3.98 -20.08
C PRO A 240 -1.69 2.68 -20.67
N GLY A 241 -0.40 2.42 -20.46
CA GLY A 241 0.23 1.17 -20.91
C GLY A 241 -0.36 -0.08 -20.25
N ASN A 242 -0.76 0.00 -18.99
CA ASN A 242 -1.37 -1.11 -18.26
C ASN A 242 -2.87 -1.23 -18.58
N VAL A 243 -3.58 -0.12 -18.80
CA VAL A 243 -4.95 -0.11 -19.33
C VAL A 243 -5.02 -0.78 -20.71
N ALA A 244 -4.09 -0.44 -21.61
CA ALA A 244 -3.99 -1.07 -22.92
C ALA A 244 -3.62 -2.55 -22.81
N ALA A 245 -2.70 -2.93 -21.91
CA ALA A 245 -2.37 -4.33 -21.64
C ALA A 245 -3.55 -5.12 -21.10
N PHE A 246 -4.32 -4.57 -20.16
CA PHE A 246 -5.53 -5.17 -19.59
C PHE A 246 -6.62 -5.43 -20.65
N GLY A 247 -6.75 -4.54 -21.64
CA GLY A 247 -7.70 -4.71 -22.75
C GLY A 247 -7.34 -5.79 -23.78
N LYS A 248 -6.07 -6.25 -23.82
CA LYS A 248 -5.60 -7.22 -24.84
C LYS A 248 -6.39 -8.53 -24.74
N GLY A 249 -6.85 -9.02 -25.89
CA GLY A 249 -7.56 -10.30 -26.00
C GLY A 249 -9.00 -10.32 -25.49
N LEU A 250 -9.51 -9.24 -24.88
CA LEU A 250 -10.90 -9.17 -24.41
C LEU A 250 -11.93 -8.96 -25.54
N GLY A 251 -11.48 -8.49 -26.71
CA GLY A 251 -12.38 -8.11 -27.81
C GLY A 251 -13.19 -6.82 -27.55
N VAL A 252 -12.86 -6.08 -26.49
CA VAL A 252 -13.51 -4.83 -26.08
C VAL A 252 -12.69 -3.63 -26.59
N PRO A 253 -13.30 -2.53 -27.06
CA PRO A 253 -12.58 -1.31 -27.44
C PRO A 253 -11.74 -0.74 -26.28
N GLU A 254 -10.56 -0.20 -26.58
CA GLU A 254 -9.69 0.36 -25.53
C GLU A 254 -10.32 1.57 -24.80
N GLY A 255 -11.17 2.34 -25.49
CA GLY A 255 -11.93 3.44 -24.89
C GLY A 255 -12.90 2.95 -23.81
N ASP A 256 -13.66 1.88 -24.08
CA ASP A 256 -14.54 1.22 -23.11
C ASP A 256 -13.77 0.71 -21.90
N VAL A 257 -12.63 0.04 -22.13
CA VAL A 257 -11.75 -0.46 -21.06
C VAL A 257 -11.27 0.70 -20.19
N ARG A 258 -10.76 1.78 -20.80
CA ARG A 258 -10.25 2.95 -20.09
C ARG A 258 -11.36 3.64 -19.29
N LEU A 259 -12.56 3.81 -19.86
CA LEU A 259 -13.69 4.43 -19.19
C LEU A 259 -14.19 3.59 -18.00
N TYR A 260 -14.27 2.28 -18.15
CA TYR A 260 -14.65 1.38 -17.05
C TYR A 260 -13.66 1.40 -15.89
N LEU A 261 -12.36 1.45 -16.19
CA LEU A 261 -11.31 1.59 -15.17
C LEU A 261 -11.30 3.00 -14.55
N ALA A 262 -11.58 4.03 -15.35
CA ALA A 262 -11.76 5.41 -14.87
C ALA A 262 -12.94 5.54 -13.89
N LEU A 263 -14.06 4.84 -14.12
CA LEU A 263 -15.17 4.74 -13.18
C LEU A 263 -14.74 4.16 -11.83
N ARG A 264 -13.92 3.11 -11.83
CA ARG A 264 -13.39 2.51 -10.58
C ARG A 264 -12.44 3.46 -9.85
N GLU A 265 -11.51 4.08 -10.54
CA GLU A 265 -10.58 5.04 -9.95
C GLU A 265 -11.36 6.24 -9.37
N ALA A 266 -12.26 6.85 -10.15
CA ALA A 266 -13.06 7.99 -9.70
C ALA A 266 -13.96 7.63 -8.49
N ALA A 267 -14.60 6.46 -8.47
CA ALA A 267 -15.39 6.00 -7.32
C ALA A 267 -14.54 5.86 -6.05
N HIS A 268 -13.33 5.29 -6.13
CA HIS A 268 -12.41 5.27 -4.99
C HIS A 268 -12.03 6.69 -4.53
N GLN A 269 -11.74 7.62 -5.46
CA GLN A 269 -11.43 9.01 -5.10
C GLN A 269 -12.61 9.69 -4.39
N ARG A 270 -13.85 9.47 -4.83
CA ARG A 270 -15.07 9.97 -4.13
C ARG A 270 -15.14 9.42 -2.71
N LEU A 271 -14.97 8.11 -2.54
CA LEU A 271 -15.03 7.47 -1.23
C LEU A 271 -13.97 8.00 -0.27
N PHE A 272 -12.70 8.01 -0.68
CA PHE A 272 -11.60 8.45 0.19
C PHE A 272 -11.55 9.96 0.41
N ALA A 273 -12.13 10.77 -0.47
CA ALA A 273 -12.26 12.22 -0.26
C ALA A 273 -13.35 12.57 0.76
N HIS A 274 -14.48 11.86 0.74
CA HIS A 274 -15.67 12.20 1.54
C HIS A 274 -15.86 11.34 2.80
N VAL A 275 -15.06 10.28 2.99
CA VAL A 275 -15.08 9.42 4.18
C VAL A 275 -13.74 9.56 4.94
N PRO A 276 -13.52 10.67 5.69
CA PRO A 276 -12.19 11.02 6.22
C PRO A 276 -11.64 10.04 7.26
N TRP A 277 -12.51 9.29 7.95
CA TRP A 277 -12.09 8.28 8.92
C TRP A 277 -11.55 7.00 8.27
N LEU A 278 -11.88 6.72 7.00
CA LEU A 278 -11.60 5.44 6.34
C LEU A 278 -10.10 5.18 6.19
N ARG A 279 -9.31 6.20 5.83
CA ARG A 279 -7.84 6.07 5.78
C ARG A 279 -7.28 5.70 7.15
N SER A 280 -7.65 6.43 8.20
CA SER A 280 -7.18 6.16 9.57
C SER A 280 -7.61 4.78 10.07
N HIS A 281 -8.81 4.31 9.70
CA HIS A 281 -9.31 2.98 10.05
C HIS A 281 -8.50 1.86 9.40
N LEU A 282 -8.25 1.95 8.09
CA LEU A 282 -7.45 0.96 7.34
C LEU A 282 -6.00 0.92 7.83
N PHE A 283 -5.37 2.08 8.02
CA PHE A 283 -3.99 2.18 8.48
C PHE A 283 -3.86 1.75 9.96
N GLY A 284 -4.83 2.10 10.80
CA GLY A 284 -4.89 1.64 12.20
C GLY A 284 -5.12 0.13 12.34
N ALA A 285 -5.72 -0.53 11.34
CA ALA A 285 -5.80 -1.99 11.29
C ALA A 285 -4.44 -2.62 10.97
N VAL A 286 -3.66 -2.05 10.04
CA VAL A 286 -2.27 -2.45 9.75
C VAL A 286 -1.37 -2.23 10.97
N GLU A 287 -1.45 -1.08 11.64
CA GLU A 287 -0.72 -0.81 12.88
C GLU A 287 -1.17 -1.74 14.03
N GLY A 288 -2.45 -2.10 14.08
CA GLY A 288 -3.00 -3.09 15.01
C GLY A 288 -2.38 -4.47 14.81
N TYR A 289 -2.22 -4.90 13.56
CA TYR A 289 -1.50 -6.14 13.21
C TYR A 289 -0.01 -6.04 13.59
N ALA A 290 0.66 -4.96 13.20
CA ALA A 290 2.08 -4.73 13.49
C ALA A 290 2.40 -4.77 15.00
N ARG A 291 1.51 -4.23 15.85
CA ARG A 291 1.67 -4.26 17.32
C ARG A 291 1.49 -5.66 17.93
N GLY A 292 0.84 -6.59 17.23
CA GLY A 292 0.68 -7.96 17.70
C GLY A 292 1.89 -8.86 17.38
N ILE A 293 2.80 -8.41 16.49
CA ILE A 293 4.04 -9.14 16.17
C ILE A 293 4.89 -9.28 17.44
N LYS A 294 5.12 -10.52 17.84
CA LYS A 294 6.01 -10.91 18.94
C LYS A 294 6.92 -12.03 18.46
N VAL A 295 8.19 -12.02 18.87
CA VAL A 295 9.03 -13.21 18.69
C VAL A 295 8.67 -14.22 19.78
N ASP A 296 8.44 -15.46 19.37
CA ASP A 296 8.25 -16.60 20.26
C ASP A 296 9.63 -17.03 20.79
N THR A 297 10.03 -16.46 21.93
CA THR A 297 11.34 -16.71 22.55
C THR A 297 11.49 -18.15 23.03
N GLU A 298 10.40 -18.82 23.42
CA GLU A 298 10.43 -20.23 23.84
C GLU A 298 10.76 -21.14 22.65
N LYS A 299 10.08 -20.96 21.50
CA LYS A 299 10.46 -21.67 20.26
C LYS A 299 11.86 -21.30 19.78
N LEU A 300 12.30 -20.05 19.99
CA LEU A 300 13.64 -19.63 19.64
C LEU A 300 14.71 -20.35 20.47
N GLU A 301 14.51 -20.48 21.79
CA GLU A 301 15.37 -21.22 22.69
C GLU A 301 15.39 -22.72 22.34
N ASP A 302 14.23 -23.33 22.06
CA ASP A 302 14.11 -24.72 21.60
C ASP A 302 14.86 -24.93 20.27
N VAL A 303 14.76 -24.00 19.32
CA VAL A 303 15.48 -24.04 18.04
C VAL A 303 16.98 -23.89 18.24
N VAL A 304 17.42 -22.89 19.00
CA VAL A 304 18.85 -22.62 19.25
C VAL A 304 19.50 -23.77 20.04
N GLY A 305 18.78 -24.39 20.99
CA GLY A 305 19.20 -25.61 21.67
C GLY A 305 19.32 -26.84 20.77
N GLN A 306 18.73 -26.82 19.57
CA GLN A 306 18.81 -27.85 18.54
C GLN A 306 19.78 -27.51 17.39
N LEU A 307 20.48 -26.36 17.44
CA LEU A 307 21.51 -26.01 16.46
C LEU A 307 22.87 -26.53 16.92
N ASP A 308 23.51 -27.37 16.11
CA ASP A 308 24.89 -27.81 16.34
C ASP A 308 25.86 -26.65 15.97
N PRO A 309 26.65 -26.09 16.91
CA PRO A 309 27.59 -25.01 16.61
C PRO A 309 28.69 -25.40 15.62
N SER A 310 28.89 -26.68 15.35
CA SER A 310 29.86 -27.19 14.36
C SER A 310 29.33 -27.25 12.93
N ARG A 311 28.02 -26.99 12.70
CA ARG A 311 27.36 -27.08 11.38
C ARG A 311 26.64 -25.77 10.99
N PRO A 312 27.37 -24.71 10.64
CA PRO A 312 26.79 -23.41 10.28
C PRO A 312 25.86 -23.47 9.05
N GLU A 313 25.97 -24.48 8.20
CA GLU A 313 25.08 -24.67 7.04
C GLU A 313 23.63 -24.96 7.47
N GLU A 314 23.42 -25.68 8.58
CA GLU A 314 22.08 -25.99 9.07
C GLU A 314 21.32 -24.73 9.52
N ILE A 315 22.04 -23.76 10.07
CA ILE A 315 21.48 -22.45 10.44
C ILE A 315 20.97 -21.74 9.19
N GLN A 316 21.77 -21.76 8.11
CA GLN A 316 21.46 -21.10 6.85
C GLN A 316 20.28 -21.77 6.11
N GLU A 317 20.18 -23.10 6.19
CA GLU A 317 19.07 -23.88 5.62
C GLU A 317 17.77 -23.68 6.42
N LYS A 318 17.84 -23.74 7.76
CA LYS A 318 16.68 -23.52 8.66
C LYS A 318 16.15 -22.08 8.62
N LEU A 319 17.02 -21.08 8.49
CA LEU A 319 16.62 -19.68 8.23
C LEU A 319 15.80 -19.54 6.94
N GLN A 320 16.22 -20.20 5.85
CA GLN A 320 15.50 -20.19 4.57
C GLN A 320 14.16 -20.92 4.61
N GLN A 321 13.98 -21.88 5.52
CA GLN A 321 12.73 -22.61 5.73
C GLN A 321 11.70 -21.84 6.59
N GLY A 322 11.98 -20.58 6.97
CA GLY A 322 11.03 -19.76 7.73
C GLY A 322 10.93 -20.10 9.22
N MET A 323 11.94 -20.78 9.79
CA MET A 323 11.99 -21.21 11.20
C MET A 323 11.81 -20.08 12.24
N PHE A 324 11.91 -18.82 11.81
CA PHE A 324 11.77 -17.62 12.64
C PHE A 324 10.53 -16.79 12.29
N GLN A 325 9.58 -17.32 11.52
CA GLN A 325 8.28 -16.66 11.33
C GLN A 325 7.46 -16.73 12.63
N PRO A 326 7.04 -15.59 13.20
CA PRO A 326 6.07 -15.58 14.29
C PRO A 326 4.76 -16.25 13.86
N GLU A 327 4.14 -17.02 14.76
CA GLU A 327 2.75 -17.42 14.58
C GLU A 327 1.82 -16.22 14.83
N ASP A 328 0.77 -16.09 14.03
CA ASP A 328 -0.22 -15.03 14.20
C ASP A 328 -0.98 -15.18 15.52
N THR A 329 -0.80 -14.19 16.39
CA THR A 329 -1.58 -14.06 17.63
C THR A 329 -3.08 -13.87 17.33
N PRO A 330 -3.99 -14.23 18.27
CA PRO A 330 -5.42 -13.95 18.12
C PRO A 330 -5.72 -12.48 17.81
N GLU A 331 -4.93 -11.55 18.37
CA GLU A 331 -5.01 -10.12 18.11
C GLU A 331 -4.61 -9.76 16.67
N GLN A 332 -3.54 -10.37 16.12
CA GLN A 332 -3.15 -10.24 14.71
C GLN A 332 -4.25 -10.77 13.78
N LEU A 333 -4.76 -11.98 14.03
CA LEU A 333 -5.83 -12.57 13.23
C LEU A 333 -7.10 -11.70 13.24
N ALA A 334 -7.44 -11.11 14.39
CA ALA A 334 -8.55 -10.15 14.49
C ALA A 334 -8.27 -8.82 13.77
N ALA A 335 -7.02 -8.36 13.73
CA ALA A 335 -6.62 -7.16 12.98
C ALA A 335 -6.66 -7.40 11.46
N LEU A 336 -6.14 -8.54 10.99
CA LEU A 336 -6.25 -8.98 9.60
C LEU A 336 -7.71 -9.13 9.18
N ALA A 337 -8.55 -9.80 9.98
CA ALA A 337 -9.97 -9.96 9.68
C ALA A 337 -10.72 -8.61 9.54
N ARG A 338 -10.38 -7.62 10.38
CA ARG A 338 -10.92 -6.24 10.24
C ARG A 338 -10.44 -5.58 8.95
N LEU A 339 -9.16 -5.69 8.62
CA LEU A 339 -8.58 -5.13 7.38
C LEU A 339 -9.16 -5.78 6.12
N GLU A 340 -9.23 -7.12 6.08
CA GLU A 340 -9.89 -7.89 5.01
C GLU A 340 -11.34 -7.44 4.82
N THR A 341 -12.10 -7.28 5.91
CA THR A 341 -13.51 -6.85 5.87
C THR A 341 -13.65 -5.42 5.35
N ALA A 342 -12.85 -4.47 5.86
CA ALA A 342 -12.89 -3.09 5.43
C ALA A 342 -12.52 -2.93 3.93
N LEU A 343 -11.47 -3.62 3.48
CA LEU A 343 -11.10 -3.64 2.05
C LEU A 343 -12.17 -4.29 1.18
N ALA A 344 -12.79 -5.38 1.65
CA ALA A 344 -13.90 -6.01 0.94
C ALA A 344 -15.11 -5.06 0.79
N LEU A 345 -15.42 -4.28 1.82
CA LEU A 345 -16.51 -3.31 1.80
C LEU A 345 -16.22 -2.13 0.85
N VAL A 346 -15.01 -1.58 0.87
CA VAL A 346 -14.57 -0.55 -0.10
C VAL A 346 -14.76 -1.06 -1.53
N GLU A 347 -14.23 -2.25 -1.83
CA GLU A 347 -14.26 -2.82 -3.17
C GLU A 347 -15.66 -3.24 -3.64
N GLY A 348 -16.49 -3.74 -2.71
CA GLY A 348 -17.88 -4.07 -2.97
C GLY A 348 -18.75 -2.85 -3.25
N TRP A 349 -18.51 -1.74 -2.53
CA TRP A 349 -19.21 -0.47 -2.76
C TRP A 349 -18.82 0.11 -4.13
N VAL A 350 -17.51 0.15 -4.44
CA VAL A 350 -17.03 0.60 -5.76
C VAL A 350 -17.61 -0.27 -6.87
N ASP A 351 -17.65 -1.59 -6.70
CA ASP A 351 -18.26 -2.49 -7.69
C ASP A 351 -19.77 -2.25 -7.89
N ALA A 352 -20.52 -1.97 -6.82
CA ALA A 352 -21.94 -1.65 -6.92
C ALA A 352 -22.20 -0.30 -7.63
N VAL A 353 -21.47 0.76 -7.24
CA VAL A 353 -21.61 2.11 -7.83
C VAL A 353 -21.16 2.12 -9.30
N VAL A 354 -20.02 1.50 -9.62
CA VAL A 354 -19.51 1.41 -11.00
C VAL A 354 -20.41 0.56 -11.88
N HIS A 355 -21.01 -0.50 -11.35
CA HIS A 355 -22.00 -1.27 -12.10
C HIS A 355 -23.21 -0.41 -12.48
N ALA A 356 -23.78 0.34 -11.53
CA ALA A 356 -24.92 1.22 -11.77
C ALA A 356 -24.59 2.36 -12.76
N ALA A 357 -23.39 2.96 -12.69
CA ALA A 357 -22.96 3.99 -13.63
C ALA A 357 -22.69 3.45 -15.04
N ALA A 358 -22.14 2.23 -15.16
CA ALA A 358 -21.70 1.69 -16.44
C ALA A 358 -22.81 0.98 -17.23
N GLU A 359 -23.73 0.27 -16.55
CA GLU A 359 -24.72 -0.60 -17.20
C GLU A 359 -25.63 0.11 -18.24
N PRO A 360 -26.13 1.35 -18.01
CA PRO A 360 -26.97 2.06 -18.97
C PRO A 360 -26.23 2.58 -20.22
N HIS A 361 -24.90 2.59 -20.22
CA HIS A 361 -24.09 3.34 -21.19
C HIS A 361 -22.99 2.51 -21.87
N LEU A 362 -22.55 1.42 -21.24
CA LEU A 362 -21.37 0.67 -21.65
C LEU A 362 -21.72 -0.83 -21.81
N PRO A 363 -22.07 -1.29 -23.03
CA PRO A 363 -22.47 -2.68 -23.28
C PRO A 363 -21.41 -3.72 -22.88
N SER A 364 -20.14 -3.32 -22.83
CA SER A 364 -19.01 -4.15 -22.42
C SER A 364 -18.81 -4.25 -20.90
N ALA A 365 -19.54 -3.46 -20.09
CA ALA A 365 -19.37 -3.37 -18.63
C ALA A 365 -19.46 -4.73 -17.93
N GLY A 366 -20.42 -5.58 -18.29
CA GLY A 366 -20.57 -6.92 -17.69
C GLY A 366 -19.35 -7.82 -17.92
N ALA A 367 -18.76 -7.76 -19.12
CA ALA A 367 -17.55 -8.52 -19.46
C ALA A 367 -16.31 -7.97 -18.73
N LEU A 368 -16.19 -6.65 -18.60
CA LEU A 368 -15.09 -5.99 -17.88
C LEU A 368 -15.16 -6.26 -16.36
N ARG A 369 -16.37 -6.23 -15.78
CA ARG A 369 -16.64 -6.60 -14.38
C ARG A 369 -16.25 -8.04 -14.07
N GLU A 370 -16.69 -8.98 -14.92
CA GLU A 370 -16.31 -10.39 -14.80
C GLU A 370 -14.80 -10.62 -14.98
N THR A 371 -14.15 -9.86 -15.87
CA THR A 371 -12.69 -9.94 -16.09
C THR A 371 -11.91 -9.53 -14.83
N LEU A 372 -12.26 -8.40 -14.20
CA LEU A 372 -11.66 -8.00 -12.92
C LEU A 372 -11.92 -9.02 -11.81
N ARG A 373 -13.16 -9.54 -11.72
CA ARG A 373 -13.53 -10.54 -10.72
C ARG A 373 -12.70 -11.82 -10.85
N ARG A 374 -12.40 -12.26 -12.07
CA ARG A 374 -11.50 -13.40 -12.34
C ARG A 374 -10.07 -13.11 -11.92
N ARG A 375 -9.52 -11.94 -12.31
CA ARG A 375 -8.13 -11.55 -11.97
C ARG A 375 -7.90 -11.52 -10.46
N ARG A 376 -8.89 -11.05 -9.68
CA ARG A 376 -8.89 -11.12 -8.21
C ARG A 376 -8.99 -12.55 -7.69
N ALA A 377 -9.87 -13.37 -8.25
CA ALA A 377 -10.03 -14.76 -7.84
C ALA A 377 -8.79 -15.65 -8.12
N THR A 378 -7.90 -15.25 -9.03
CA THR A 378 -6.64 -15.94 -9.33
C THR A 378 -5.45 -15.51 -8.47
N GLY A 379 -5.57 -14.45 -7.66
CA GLY A 379 -4.48 -13.95 -6.81
C GLY A 379 -3.31 -13.34 -7.58
N GLY A 380 -3.47 -12.09 -8.03
CA GLY A 380 -2.41 -11.36 -8.73
C GLY A 380 -1.26 -10.92 -7.81
N PRO A 381 -0.06 -10.61 -8.35
CA PRO A 381 1.05 -9.96 -7.66
C PRO A 381 0.72 -8.84 -6.66
N ALA A 382 -0.38 -8.11 -6.84
CA ALA A 382 -0.92 -7.20 -5.81
C ALA A 382 -1.22 -7.89 -4.48
N GLU A 383 -1.98 -8.99 -4.51
CA GLU A 383 -2.29 -9.79 -3.32
C GLU A 383 -1.03 -10.46 -2.77
N GLN A 384 -0.14 -10.95 -3.64
CA GLN A 384 1.13 -11.56 -3.24
C GLN A 384 2.06 -10.56 -2.52
N THR A 385 2.06 -9.29 -2.95
CA THR A 385 2.81 -8.21 -2.30
C THR A 385 2.32 -7.98 -0.88
N PHE A 386 1.01 -7.87 -0.65
CA PHE A 386 0.47 -7.70 0.71
C PHE A 386 0.58 -8.96 1.57
N ALA A 387 0.41 -10.15 1.00
CA ALA A 387 0.65 -11.41 1.70
C ALA A 387 2.10 -11.52 2.19
N THR A 388 3.07 -11.08 1.37
CA THR A 388 4.49 -11.09 1.73
C THR A 388 4.84 -10.01 2.76
N LEU A 389 4.30 -8.79 2.64
CA LEU A 389 4.69 -7.66 3.48
C LEU A 389 3.97 -7.61 4.83
N ILE A 390 2.70 -8.03 4.90
CA ILE A 390 1.84 -7.90 6.09
C ILE A 390 0.97 -9.13 6.38
N GLY A 391 1.23 -10.28 5.75
CA GLY A 391 0.44 -11.51 5.95
C GLY A 391 -1.00 -11.47 5.41
N LEU A 392 -1.42 -10.37 4.79
CA LEU A 392 -2.79 -10.15 4.35
C LEU A 392 -3.13 -10.95 3.09
N GLN A 393 -4.20 -11.75 3.14
CA GLN A 393 -4.74 -12.50 2.00
C GLN A 393 -6.14 -11.98 1.65
N LEU A 394 -6.35 -11.53 0.41
CA LEU A 394 -7.58 -10.87 -0.02
C LEU A 394 -8.62 -11.89 -0.48
N ARG A 395 -9.25 -12.57 0.48
CA ARG A 395 -10.22 -13.66 0.25
C ARG A 395 -11.25 -13.32 -0.85
N PRO A 396 -11.17 -13.96 -2.05
CA PRO A 396 -12.08 -13.65 -3.17
C PRO A 396 -13.55 -14.01 -2.94
N ARG A 397 -13.88 -14.62 -1.79
CA ARG A 397 -15.26 -14.82 -1.32
C ARG A 397 -15.82 -13.52 -0.74
N ARG A 398 -15.16 -12.95 0.28
CA ARG A 398 -15.57 -11.73 0.97
C ARG A 398 -15.82 -10.55 0.04
N LEU A 399 -14.97 -10.38 -0.99
CA LEU A 399 -15.17 -9.36 -2.04
C LEU A 399 -16.51 -9.51 -2.78
N ARG A 400 -16.92 -10.75 -3.12
CA ARG A 400 -18.19 -11.01 -3.82
C ARG A 400 -19.40 -10.85 -2.89
N ASP A 401 -19.22 -11.24 -1.63
CA ASP A 401 -20.28 -11.16 -0.62
C ASP A 401 -20.55 -9.68 -0.28
N ALA A 402 -19.51 -8.84 -0.18
CA ALA A 402 -19.62 -7.39 -0.06
C ALA A 402 -20.29 -6.73 -1.28
N SER A 403 -19.87 -7.06 -2.52
CA SER A 403 -20.56 -6.57 -3.74
C SER A 403 -22.06 -6.86 -3.74
N ARG A 404 -22.47 -8.04 -3.24
CA ARG A 404 -23.88 -8.44 -3.15
C ARG A 404 -24.61 -7.62 -2.08
N LEU A 405 -24.04 -7.52 -0.89
CA LEU A 405 -24.59 -6.70 0.20
C LEU A 405 -24.81 -5.25 -0.24
N TRP A 406 -23.85 -4.63 -0.92
CA TRP A 406 -23.97 -3.24 -1.39
C TRP A 406 -25.01 -3.06 -2.49
N ALA A 407 -25.19 -4.04 -3.38
CA ALA A 407 -26.27 -4.04 -4.37
C ALA A 407 -27.64 -4.18 -3.67
N SER A 408 -27.81 -5.15 -2.78
CA SER A 408 -29.04 -5.36 -2.01
C SER A 408 -29.42 -4.15 -1.14
N LEU A 409 -28.43 -3.45 -0.56
CA LEU A 409 -28.64 -2.18 0.14
C LEU A 409 -29.13 -1.06 -0.79
N ALA A 410 -28.60 -0.97 -2.02
CA ALA A 410 -29.07 -0.01 -3.01
C ALA A 410 -30.53 -0.27 -3.39
N ASP A 411 -30.89 -1.52 -3.64
CA ASP A 411 -32.25 -1.94 -4.01
C ASP A 411 -33.26 -1.71 -2.87
N ALA A 412 -32.87 -1.96 -1.62
CA ALA A 412 -33.75 -1.86 -0.45
C ALA A 412 -33.85 -0.44 0.16
N ARG A 413 -32.77 0.36 0.09
CA ARG A 413 -32.65 1.65 0.81
C ARG A 413 -32.31 2.84 -0.10
N GLY A 414 -32.16 2.63 -1.41
CA GLY A 414 -31.74 3.65 -2.36
C GLY A 414 -30.26 4.03 -2.24
N THR A 415 -29.80 4.95 -3.10
CA THR A 415 -28.41 5.46 -3.11
C THR A 415 -28.04 6.10 -1.79
N ASP A 416 -28.93 6.93 -1.25
CA ASP A 416 -28.65 7.74 -0.06
C ASP A 416 -28.60 6.87 1.19
N GLY A 417 -29.54 5.93 1.35
CA GLY A 417 -29.56 4.98 2.45
C GLY A 417 -28.42 3.96 2.41
N ARG A 418 -27.91 3.64 1.21
CA ARG A 418 -26.67 2.87 1.01
C ARG A 418 -25.46 3.68 1.46
N ASP A 419 -25.27 4.87 0.89
CA ASP A 419 -24.06 5.68 1.10
C ASP A 419 -23.97 6.27 2.51
N ALA A 420 -25.10 6.47 3.19
CA ALA A 420 -25.15 6.90 4.59
C ALA A 420 -24.44 5.94 5.57
N LEU A 421 -24.22 4.67 5.22
CA LEU A 421 -23.44 3.74 6.05
C LEU A 421 -21.97 4.16 6.21
N TRP A 422 -21.44 5.00 5.31
CA TRP A 422 -20.10 5.56 5.44
C TRP A 422 -19.98 6.70 6.46
N ALA A 423 -21.08 7.16 7.06
CA ALA A 423 -21.06 8.27 8.02
C ALA A 423 -20.23 7.98 9.29
N HIS A 424 -20.14 6.71 9.71
CA HIS A 424 -19.36 6.29 10.89
C HIS A 424 -18.88 4.84 10.74
N PRO A 425 -17.68 4.46 11.22
CA PRO A 425 -17.20 3.07 11.13
C PRO A 425 -18.16 2.04 11.74
N ASP A 426 -18.83 2.36 12.85
CA ASP A 426 -19.77 1.46 13.53
C ASP A 426 -21.07 1.20 12.74
N MET A 427 -21.32 1.96 11.66
CA MET A 427 -22.46 1.75 10.76
C MET A 427 -22.13 0.76 9.62
N LEU A 428 -20.86 0.40 9.44
CA LEU A 428 -20.47 -0.56 8.41
C LEU A 428 -20.92 -1.99 8.76
N PRO A 429 -21.21 -2.82 7.75
CA PRO A 429 -21.36 -4.26 7.93
C PRO A 429 -20.10 -4.88 8.54
N THR A 430 -20.30 -5.87 9.40
CA THR A 430 -19.22 -6.69 9.96
C THR A 430 -18.94 -7.92 9.08
N ALA A 431 -17.94 -8.73 9.46
CA ALA A 431 -17.65 -9.99 8.79
C ALA A 431 -18.83 -11.00 8.84
N ASP A 432 -19.63 -10.95 9.91
CA ASP A 432 -20.83 -11.76 10.09
C ASP A 432 -21.98 -11.26 9.20
N ASP A 433 -22.14 -9.94 9.07
CA ASP A 433 -23.10 -9.32 8.15
C ASP A 433 -22.77 -9.59 6.66
N LEU A 434 -21.50 -9.89 6.34
CA LEU A 434 -21.11 -10.41 5.02
C LEU A 434 -21.45 -11.90 4.83
N ASP A 435 -21.58 -12.69 5.90
CA ASP A 435 -22.06 -14.08 5.82
C ASP A 435 -23.61 -14.18 5.83
N ASP A 436 -24.32 -13.16 6.36
CA ASP A 436 -25.78 -12.96 6.21
C ASP A 436 -26.15 -11.54 5.68
N PRO A 437 -26.01 -11.27 4.37
CA PRO A 437 -26.34 -9.97 3.80
C PRO A 437 -27.83 -9.59 3.92
N ASP A 438 -28.73 -10.57 3.80
CA ASP A 438 -30.18 -10.31 3.83
C ASP A 438 -30.60 -9.86 5.24
N GLY A 439 -30.05 -10.48 6.30
CA GLY A 439 -30.25 -10.07 7.69
C GLY A 439 -29.77 -8.65 7.98
N PHE A 440 -28.64 -8.21 7.40
CA PHE A 440 -28.17 -6.83 7.55
C PHE A 440 -29.05 -5.82 6.79
N VAL A 441 -29.42 -6.13 5.54
CA VAL A 441 -30.24 -5.26 4.68
C VAL A 441 -31.61 -4.97 5.32
N HIS A 442 -32.21 -5.97 5.95
CA HIS A 442 -33.53 -5.88 6.59
C HIS A 442 -33.47 -5.55 8.10
N ARG A 443 -32.28 -5.34 8.68
CA ARG A 443 -32.13 -4.83 10.04
C ARG A 443 -32.76 -3.44 10.10
N GLU A 444 -33.86 -3.31 10.84
CA GLU A 444 -34.42 -2.00 11.22
C GLU A 444 -33.31 -1.19 11.89
N GLN A 445 -32.93 -0.05 11.27
CA GLN A 445 -32.14 0.95 11.98
C GLN A 445 -33.00 1.48 13.11
N THR A 446 -32.50 1.43 14.35
CA THR A 446 -33.22 1.88 15.54
C THR A 446 -33.81 3.27 15.29
N ASP A 447 -35.12 3.40 15.42
CA ASP A 447 -35.81 4.65 15.12
C ASP A 447 -35.46 5.72 16.17
N PHE A 448 -34.47 6.54 15.85
CA PHE A 448 -34.05 7.66 16.69
C PHE A 448 -35.08 8.80 16.73
N SER A 449 -36.22 8.72 16.02
CA SER A 449 -37.26 9.75 16.11
C SER A 449 -37.93 9.83 17.49
N GLU A 450 -37.98 8.72 18.26
CA GLU A 450 -38.33 8.81 19.69
C GLU A 450 -37.27 9.57 20.49
N LEU A 451 -36.00 9.37 20.19
CA LEU A 451 -34.89 9.97 20.92
C LEU A 451 -34.76 11.48 20.61
N ASP A 452 -34.95 11.87 19.35
CA ASP A 452 -35.03 13.26 18.89
C ASP A 452 -36.28 13.95 19.44
N ARG A 453 -37.42 13.25 19.49
CA ARG A 453 -38.64 13.73 20.16
C ARG A 453 -38.43 13.95 21.66
N MET A 454 -37.77 13.03 22.37
CA MET A 454 -37.43 13.19 23.78
C MET A 454 -36.46 14.37 24.00
N LEU A 455 -35.51 14.60 23.09
CA LEU A 455 -34.59 15.73 23.16
C LEU A 455 -35.30 17.06 22.88
N GLY A 456 -36.23 17.08 21.92
CA GLY A 456 -37.11 18.22 21.62
C GLY A 456 -38.07 18.56 22.75
N ASP A 457 -38.72 17.56 23.35
CA ASP A 457 -39.60 17.73 24.53
C ASP A 457 -38.80 18.23 25.75
N ALA A 458 -37.56 17.77 25.93
CA ALA A 458 -36.65 18.27 26.98
C ALA A 458 -36.21 19.72 26.73
N ALA A 459 -35.90 20.10 25.48
CA ALA A 459 -35.57 21.47 25.11
C ALA A 459 -36.77 22.43 25.22
N GLY A 460 -37.99 21.94 24.96
CA GLY A 460 -39.24 22.69 25.16
C GLY A 460 -39.65 22.86 26.63
N SER A 461 -39.09 22.04 27.54
CA SER A 461 -39.47 22.00 28.97
C SER A 461 -38.57 22.83 29.88
N GLY A 462 -37.90 23.86 29.36
CA GLY A 462 -37.16 24.83 30.17
C GLY A 462 -38.07 25.59 31.15
N PRO A 463 -37.67 25.81 32.42
CA PRO A 463 -38.55 26.41 33.42
C PRO A 463 -38.84 27.89 33.10
N ASP A 464 -40.13 28.23 32.98
CA ASP A 464 -40.60 29.60 32.78
C ASP A 464 -40.36 30.46 34.03
N LEU A 465 -39.21 31.16 34.05
CA LEU A 465 -38.81 32.06 35.12
C LEU A 465 -39.62 33.38 35.17
N ARG A 466 -40.76 33.49 34.47
CA ARG A 466 -41.64 34.68 34.48
C ARG A 466 -42.96 34.48 35.23
N LYS A 467 -42.89 33.96 36.46
CA LYS A 467 -44.03 34.02 37.40
C LYS A 467 -43.62 34.36 38.83
N GLY A 468 -43.32 35.64 39.06
CA GLY A 468 -43.22 36.18 40.42
C GLY A 468 -44.59 36.17 41.11
N PRO A 469 -44.68 35.78 42.40
CA PRO A 469 -45.94 35.82 43.15
C PRO A 469 -46.29 37.27 43.53
N GLY A 470 -47.52 37.69 43.25
CA GLY A 470 -48.01 39.01 43.65
C GLY A 470 -48.28 39.10 45.16
N GLY A 471 -47.81 40.19 45.78
CA GLY A 471 -47.96 40.45 47.23
C GLY A 471 -48.10 41.96 47.52
N ASN A 472 -49.34 42.42 47.59
CA ASN A 472 -49.80 43.80 47.73
C ASN A 472 -49.29 44.61 48.97
N ALA A 473 -48.72 45.80 48.72
CA ALA A 473 -48.79 47.06 49.50
C ALA A 473 -47.75 48.04 48.87
N GLY A 474 -47.95 49.35 48.64
CA GLY A 474 -48.91 50.34 49.13
C GLY A 474 -48.11 51.62 49.43
N GLY A 475 -48.39 52.75 48.76
CA GLY A 475 -47.63 54.00 48.98
C GLY A 475 -47.73 55.01 47.83
N GLU A 476 -47.85 56.29 48.17
CA GLU A 476 -48.20 57.40 47.26
C GLU A 476 -47.00 58.12 46.60
N ALA A 477 -47.34 59.04 45.69
CA ALA A 477 -46.67 60.32 45.41
C ALA A 477 -45.37 60.37 44.56
N GLY A 478 -45.56 60.72 43.28
CA GLY A 478 -45.09 62.00 42.67
C GLY A 478 -43.60 62.40 42.69
N GLY A 479 -43.02 62.65 41.51
CA GLY A 479 -41.73 63.34 41.35
C GLY A 479 -41.38 63.67 39.90
N LYS A 480 -40.95 64.92 39.63
CA LYS A 480 -40.47 65.42 38.32
C LYS A 480 -38.92 65.44 38.25
N SER A 481 -38.40 65.62 37.03
CA SER A 481 -37.04 66.10 36.67
C SER A 481 -35.87 65.10 36.87
N GLY A 482 -34.76 65.19 36.13
CA GLY A 482 -34.41 66.06 34.98
C GLY A 482 -32.89 66.06 34.66
N GLY A 483 -32.49 66.59 33.50
CA GLY A 483 -31.09 66.74 33.02
C GLY A 483 -30.67 65.66 31.99
N ALA A 484 -30.20 65.95 30.76
CA ALA A 484 -29.11 66.83 30.26
C ALA A 484 -27.70 66.22 30.48
N SER A 485 -26.72 66.24 29.55
CA SER A 485 -26.62 66.81 28.18
C SER A 485 -25.32 66.35 27.46
N GLY A 486 -25.23 66.55 26.13
CA GLY A 486 -23.99 66.43 25.30
C GLY A 486 -23.95 65.12 24.48
N GLY A 487 -23.67 65.08 23.17
CA GLY A 487 -22.84 65.95 22.31
C GLY A 487 -21.52 65.22 22.02
N GLU A 488 -21.02 65.01 20.79
CA GLU A 488 -21.31 65.59 19.47
C GLU A 488 -21.20 64.57 18.30
N ALA A 489 -21.67 65.01 17.13
CA ALA A 489 -21.27 64.76 15.73
C ALA A 489 -20.15 63.74 15.39
N GLY A 490 -20.12 63.15 14.19
CA GLY A 490 -21.00 63.28 13.01
C GLY A 490 -20.27 62.81 11.73
N GLY A 491 -20.98 62.67 10.60
CA GLY A 491 -20.35 62.31 9.32
C GLY A 491 -21.20 61.38 8.45
N ASP A 492 -22.19 61.96 7.76
CA ASP A 492 -22.99 61.30 6.72
C ASP A 492 -22.44 61.67 5.33
N SER A 493 -22.50 60.76 4.36
CA SER A 493 -22.45 61.11 2.93
C SER A 493 -23.07 60.02 2.05
N THR A 494 -24.30 60.28 1.64
CA THR A 494 -25.10 59.57 0.62
C THR A 494 -24.65 59.82 -0.82
N GLY A 495 -25.08 58.97 -1.76
CA GLY A 495 -25.04 59.18 -3.23
C GLY A 495 -24.67 57.87 -3.95
N ASP A 496 -25.57 57.06 -4.50
CA ASP A 496 -26.76 57.25 -5.36
C ASP A 496 -26.48 57.21 -6.89
N ASP A 497 -27.35 56.45 -7.55
CA ASP A 497 -27.68 56.21 -8.96
C ASP A 497 -26.63 55.88 -10.06
N GLY A 498 -26.92 54.78 -10.77
CA GLY A 498 -27.23 54.81 -12.21
C GLY A 498 -26.11 54.90 -13.27
N GLY A 499 -25.91 53.82 -14.05
CA GLY A 499 -25.22 53.93 -15.36
C GLY A 499 -24.91 52.62 -16.09
N LYS A 500 -25.60 52.34 -17.20
CA LYS A 500 -25.21 51.31 -18.19
C LYS A 500 -24.07 51.82 -19.08
N GLY A 501 -23.21 50.94 -19.59
CA GLY A 501 -22.39 51.26 -20.78
C GLY A 501 -21.16 50.39 -21.05
N ASP A 502 -21.39 49.24 -21.71
CA ASP A 502 -20.68 48.70 -22.89
C ASP A 502 -19.14 48.86 -23.12
N SER A 503 -18.58 47.86 -23.82
CA SER A 503 -17.40 47.89 -24.70
C SER A 503 -15.96 47.78 -24.14
N ALA A 504 -15.44 46.55 -24.25
CA ALA A 504 -14.16 46.17 -24.86
C ALA A 504 -12.84 46.83 -24.39
N LYS A 505 -11.97 46.00 -23.79
CA LYS A 505 -10.77 45.52 -24.52
C LYS A 505 -10.25 44.18 -23.97
#